data_AF-A0A7Y4RK37-F1
#
_entry.id   AF-A0A7Y4RK37-F1
#
_cell.length_a   1.000
_cell.length_b   1.000
_cell.length_c   1.000
_cell.angle_alpha   90.00
_cell.angle_beta   90.00
_cell.angle_gamma   90.00
#
_symmetry.space_group_name_H-M   'P 1'
#
loop_
_entity.id
_entity.type
_entity.pdbx_description
1 polymer ?
#
loop_
_entity_poly.entity_id
_entity_poly.type
_entity_poly.pdbx_seq_one_letter_code
_entity_poly.pdbx_strand_id
1 'polypeptide(L)'
;GGGGQQQAQGPRPRVVLQFPASSDNMLLSGTLAGGQALQGRPQLLDAPIGRGHVVMFAIRPFWRWQTQGTFFFGFNAILNWNDLDAGKPEPTSRPVGGQ
;
A
#
# COMPACT_ATOMS: atom_id res chain seq x y z
N GLY A 1 -35.68 1.51 8.00
CA GLY A 1 -34.43 1.34 8.77
C GLY A 1 -33.45 0.56 7.91
N GLY A 2 -32.32 1.15 7.58
CA GLY A 2 -31.27 0.50 6.80
C GLY A 2 -29.96 1.21 7.14
N GLY A 3 -29.22 0.63 8.09
CA GLY A 3 -27.95 1.18 8.54
C GLY A 3 -26.96 1.18 7.39
N GLY A 4 -26.67 2.36 6.86
CA GLY A 4 -25.47 2.58 6.06
C GLY A 4 -24.28 2.18 6.93
N GLN A 5 -23.55 1.15 6.52
CA GLN A 5 -22.26 0.85 7.09
C GLN A 5 -21.41 2.10 6.95
N GLN A 6 -21.22 2.82 8.05
CA GLN A 6 -20.25 3.89 8.15
C GLN A 6 -18.90 3.24 7.87
N GLN A 7 -18.40 3.41 6.64
CA GLN A 7 -17.00 3.14 6.33
C GLN A 7 -16.21 3.87 7.40
N ALA A 8 -15.43 3.13 8.19
CA ALA A 8 -14.62 3.69 9.25
C ALA A 8 -13.87 4.90 8.68
N GLN A 9 -14.19 6.09 9.18
CA GLN A 9 -13.66 7.37 8.68
C GLN A 9 -12.22 7.58 9.19
N GLY A 10 -11.39 6.54 9.13
CA GLY A 10 -9.95 6.64 9.28
C GLY A 10 -9.31 7.09 7.97
N PRO A 11 -8.07 7.61 8.01
CA PRO A 11 -7.37 7.97 6.78
C PRO A 11 -7.21 6.71 5.91
N ARG A 12 -7.48 6.86 4.60
CA ARG A 12 -7.45 5.72 3.68
C ARG A 12 -6.02 5.13 3.60
N PRO A 13 -5.87 3.80 3.54
CA PRO A 13 -4.58 3.18 3.29
C PRO A 13 -3.95 3.69 1.98
N ARG A 14 -2.65 3.97 2.02
CA ARG A 14 -1.86 4.34 0.84
C ARG A 14 -1.32 3.07 0.17
N VAL A 15 -1.56 2.96 -1.13
CA VAL A 15 -0.90 1.96 -1.98
C VAL A 15 0.48 2.48 -2.34
N VAL A 16 1.52 1.83 -1.81
CA VAL A 16 2.92 2.17 -2.10
C VAL A 16 3.39 1.45 -3.36
N LEU A 17 2.98 0.19 -3.52
CA LEU A 17 3.24 -0.63 -4.69
C LEU A 17 1.97 -1.37 -5.09
N GLN A 18 1.75 -1.53 -6.38
CA GLN A 18 0.60 -2.23 -6.94
C GLN A 18 1.09 -3.31 -7.91
N PHE A 19 0.37 -4.42 -7.98
CA PHE A 19 0.56 -5.39 -9.06
C PHE A 19 0.18 -4.76 -10.40
N PRO A 20 0.81 -5.16 -11.52
CA PRO A 20 0.41 -4.71 -12.85
C PRO A 20 -1.10 -4.80 -13.10
N ALA A 21 -1.62 -3.89 -13.94
CA ALA A 21 -3.03 -3.89 -14.29
C ALA A 21 -3.44 -5.11 -15.15
N SER A 22 -2.49 -5.69 -15.89
CA SER A 22 -2.68 -6.94 -16.62
C SER A 22 -1.87 -8.07 -15.99
N SER A 23 -2.46 -9.26 -15.88
CA SER A 23 -1.75 -10.46 -15.42
C SER A 23 -0.66 -10.91 -16.38
N ASP A 24 -0.76 -10.55 -17.65
CA ASP A 24 0.22 -10.94 -18.68
C ASP A 24 1.56 -10.24 -18.47
N ASN A 25 1.55 -9.14 -17.71
CA ASN A 25 2.74 -8.40 -17.30
C ASN A 25 3.32 -8.88 -15.97
N MET A 26 2.83 -9.99 -15.42
CA MET A 26 3.28 -10.55 -14.14
C MET A 26 4.03 -11.87 -14.34
N LEU A 27 5.14 -12.05 -13.61
CA LEU A 27 5.97 -13.26 -13.64
C LEU A 27 6.21 -13.76 -15.08
N LEU A 28 6.85 -12.92 -15.89
CA LEU A 28 7.13 -13.18 -17.31
C LEU A 28 7.91 -14.49 -17.56
N SER A 29 8.62 -14.99 -16.55
CA SER A 29 9.29 -16.29 -16.58
C SER A 29 8.34 -17.50 -16.45
N GLY A 30 7.04 -17.28 -16.22
CA GLY A 30 6.01 -18.31 -16.06
C GLY A 30 5.69 -18.66 -14.60
N THR A 31 4.92 -19.74 -14.41
CA THR A 31 4.49 -20.32 -13.11
C THR A 31 3.51 -19.51 -12.24
N LEU A 32 2.97 -18.40 -12.75
CA LEU A 32 1.90 -17.67 -12.07
C LEU A 32 0.55 -18.39 -12.23
N ALA A 33 0.01 -18.92 -11.14
CA ALA A 33 -1.38 -19.38 -11.09
C ALA A 33 -2.27 -18.26 -10.53
N GLY A 34 -3.40 -17.98 -11.20
CA GLY A 34 -4.42 -17.05 -10.70
C GLY A 34 -4.02 -15.57 -10.71
N GLY A 35 -3.17 -15.13 -11.65
CA GLY A 35 -2.71 -13.74 -11.75
C GLY A 35 -3.86 -12.71 -11.86
N GLN A 36 -5.01 -13.10 -12.40
CA GLN A 36 -6.22 -12.29 -12.47
C GLN A 36 -6.70 -11.85 -11.07
N ALA A 37 -6.51 -12.68 -10.05
CA ALA A 37 -6.85 -12.33 -8.68
C ALA A 37 -5.88 -11.30 -8.07
N LEU A 38 -4.75 -11.00 -8.71
CA LEU A 38 -3.75 -10.04 -8.26
C LEU A 38 -3.76 -8.73 -9.07
N GLN A 39 -4.35 -8.73 -10.26
CA GLN A 39 -4.40 -7.56 -11.14
C GLN A 39 -4.87 -6.30 -10.42
N GLY A 40 -4.05 -5.24 -10.48
CA GLY A 40 -4.34 -3.96 -9.83
C GLY A 40 -4.48 -4.04 -8.30
N ARG A 41 -4.13 -5.16 -7.66
CA ARG A 41 -4.14 -5.24 -6.19
C ARG A 41 -2.88 -4.66 -5.59
N PRO A 42 -2.93 -4.13 -4.35
CA PRO A 42 -1.74 -3.66 -3.66
C PRO A 42 -0.74 -4.78 -3.40
N GLN A 43 0.54 -4.52 -3.68
CA GLN A 43 1.67 -5.32 -3.23
C GLN A 43 2.16 -4.88 -1.85
N LEU A 44 2.08 -3.58 -1.58
CA LEU A 44 2.50 -2.93 -0.34
C LEU A 44 1.52 -1.82 0.02
N LEU A 45 0.99 -1.90 1.23
CA LEU A 45 0.10 -0.89 1.83
C LEU A 45 0.74 -0.26 3.06
N ASP A 46 0.48 1.02 3.22
CA ASP A 46 0.71 1.79 4.45
C ASP A 46 -0.64 2.31 4.95
N ALA A 47 -1.09 1.84 6.11
CA ALA A 47 -2.34 2.27 6.73
C ALA A 47 -2.06 3.00 8.06
N PRO A 48 -2.38 4.31 8.18
CA PRO A 48 -2.26 5.01 9.44
C PRO A 48 -3.34 4.54 10.42
N ILE A 49 -2.92 4.17 11.63
CA ILE A 49 -3.80 3.77 12.73
C ILE A 49 -3.37 4.51 14.00
N GLY A 50 -4.24 5.39 14.49
CA GLY A 50 -3.92 6.25 15.63
C GLY A 50 -2.73 7.16 15.33
N ARG A 51 -1.63 6.97 16.08
CA ARG A 51 -0.38 7.74 15.92
C ARG A 51 0.72 6.99 15.16
N GLY A 52 0.41 5.83 14.59
CA GLY A 52 1.38 4.97 13.93
C GLY A 52 0.85 4.38 12.64
N HIS A 53 1.59 3.43 12.10
CA HIS A 53 1.31 2.82 10.81
C HIS A 53 1.30 1.30 10.90
N VAL A 54 0.41 0.68 10.14
CA VAL A 54 0.48 -0.73 9.80
C VAL A 54 0.95 -0.83 8.36
N VAL A 55 2.13 -1.42 8.17
CA VAL A 55 2.70 -1.69 6.84
C VAL A 55 2.45 -3.15 6.48
N MET A 56 1.76 -3.39 5.38
CA MET A 56 1.32 -4.73 4.95
C MET A 56 1.94 -5.11 3.62
N PHE A 57 2.45 -6.34 3.53
CA PHE A 57 3.10 -6.88 2.34
C PHE A 57 2.31 -8.07 1.79
N ALA A 58 1.92 -8.02 0.52
CA ALA A 58 1.45 -9.20 -0.22
C ALA A 58 2.61 -9.98 -0.88
N ILE A 59 3.80 -9.39 -0.87
CA ILE A 59 5.07 -10.01 -1.28
C ILE A 59 5.82 -10.55 -0.06
N ARG A 60 6.90 -11.31 -0.28
CA ARG A 60 7.77 -11.84 0.78
C ARG A 60 9.06 -11.01 0.90
N PRO A 61 9.06 -9.88 1.65
CA PRO A 61 10.21 -8.99 1.68
C PRO A 61 11.46 -9.60 2.33
N PHE A 62 11.33 -10.71 3.08
CA PHE A 62 12.42 -11.32 3.85
C PHE A 62 12.76 -12.76 3.44
N TRP A 63 12.54 -13.16 2.19
CA TRP A 63 12.80 -14.54 1.76
C TRP A 63 14.20 -14.68 1.12
N ARG A 64 14.94 -15.72 1.54
CA ARG A 64 16.35 -16.01 1.17
C ARG A 64 16.64 -16.07 -0.34
N TRP A 65 15.62 -16.26 -1.18
CA TRP A 65 15.74 -16.38 -2.64
C TRP A 65 14.90 -15.36 -3.42
N GLN A 66 14.50 -14.25 -2.80
CA GLN A 66 13.83 -13.15 -3.51
C GLN A 66 14.82 -12.14 -4.09
N THR A 67 14.35 -11.36 -5.06
CA THR A 67 15.12 -10.27 -5.66
C THR A 67 15.60 -9.30 -4.59
N GLN A 68 16.90 -8.98 -4.58
CA GLN A 68 17.49 -8.12 -3.53
C GLN A 68 16.75 -6.79 -3.35
N GLY A 69 16.13 -6.25 -4.41
CA GLY A 69 15.35 -5.01 -4.35
C GLY A 69 14.16 -5.04 -3.38
N THR A 70 13.59 -6.20 -3.06
CA THR A 70 12.41 -6.26 -2.15
C THR A 70 12.75 -6.07 -0.69
N PHE A 71 14.01 -6.31 -0.27
CA PHE A 71 14.45 -6.11 1.11
C PHE A 71 14.33 -4.65 1.55
N PHE A 72 14.59 -3.71 0.64
CA PHE A 72 14.54 -2.29 0.95
C PHE A 72 13.16 -1.82 1.41
N PHE A 73 12.06 -2.45 0.97
CA PHE A 73 10.74 -2.08 1.47
C PHE A 73 10.56 -2.40 2.96
N GLY A 74 11.09 -3.54 3.42
CA GLY A 74 11.08 -3.91 4.83
C GLY A 74 12.01 -3.03 5.67
N PHE A 75 13.25 -2.85 5.22
CA PHE A 75 14.22 -2.03 5.95
C PHE A 75 13.83 -0.55 5.98
N ASN A 76 13.35 0.02 4.88
CA ASN A 76 12.90 1.42 4.87
C ASN A 76 11.73 1.65 5.82
N ALA A 77 10.81 0.68 5.94
CA ALA A 77 9.70 0.78 6.90
C ALA A 77 10.19 0.79 8.36
N ILE A 78 11.24 0.04 8.68
CA ILE A 78 11.80 -0.05 10.04
C ILE A 78 12.69 1.15 10.34
N LEU A 79 13.63 1.47 9.45
CA LEU A 79 14.63 2.53 9.64
C LEU A 79 13.99 3.92 9.62
N ASN A 80 12.90 4.11 8.89
CA ASN A 80 12.16 5.38 8.78
C ASN A 80 10.76 5.26 9.38
N TRP A 81 10.58 4.47 10.44
CA TRP A 81 9.27 4.20 11.06
C TRP A 81 8.52 5.46 11.49
N ASN A 82 9.25 6.55 11.74
CA ASN A 82 8.74 7.86 12.16
C ASN A 82 8.53 8.85 11.01
N ASP A 83 8.78 8.45 9.76
CA ASP A 83 8.64 9.30 8.56
C ASP A 83 7.96 8.53 7.40
N LEU A 84 6.99 7.67 7.74
CA LEU A 84 6.25 6.91 6.74
C LEU A 84 5.28 7.79 5.93
N ASP A 85 4.96 8.99 6.40
CA ASP A 85 4.15 9.96 5.65
C ASP A 85 4.93 10.75 4.59
N ALA A 86 6.25 10.52 4.47
CA ALA A 86 7.09 11.19 3.49
C ALA A 86 6.48 11.17 2.07
N GLY A 87 6.48 12.34 1.43
CA GLY A 87 5.98 12.54 0.07
C GLY A 87 4.46 12.52 -0.07
N LYS A 88 3.67 12.41 1.01
CA LYS A 88 2.22 12.65 0.94
C LYS A 88 1.98 14.14 0.65
N PRO A 89 1.13 14.50 -0.34
CA PRO A 89 0.72 15.88 -0.51
C PRO A 89 0.04 16.34 0.79
N GLU A 90 0.37 17.54 1.24
CA GLU A 90 -0.35 18.13 2.37
C GLU A 90 -1.85 18.07 2.08
N PRO A 91 -2.70 17.71 3.07
CA PRO A 91 -4.13 17.76 2.88
C PRO A 91 -4.48 19.16 2.39
N THR A 92 -4.98 19.27 1.16
CA THR A 92 -5.42 20.55 0.63
C THR A 92 -6.42 21.12 1.62
N SER A 93 -6.03 22.19 2.32
CA SER A 93 -6.95 22.93 3.17
C SER A 93 -8.05 23.44 2.24
N ARG A 94 -9.25 22.89 2.40
CA ARG A 94 -10.42 23.35 1.66
C ARG A 94 -10.52 24.84 1.96
N PRO A 95 -10.52 25.75 0.97
CA PRO A 95 -10.67 27.17 1.25
C PRO A 95 -12.00 27.31 1.98
N VAL A 96 -11.93 27.74 3.23
CA VAL A 96 -13.10 28.16 4.00
C VAL A 96 -13.70 29.29 3.17
N GLY A 97 -14.85 29.03 2.57
CA GLY A 97 -15.56 30.01 1.75
C GLY A 97 -15.69 31.31 2.52
N GLY A 98 -14.97 32.33 2.06
CA GLY A 98 -15.18 33.70 2.46
C GLY A 98 -16.51 34.19 1.90
N GLN A 99 -17.14 35.03 2.72
CA GLN A 99 -18.43 35.70 2.52
C GLN A 99 -18.54 36.44 1.18
#